data_AF-A0A524I3I3-F1
#
_entry.id   AF-A0A524I3I3-F1
#
_cell.length_a   1.000
_cell.length_b   1.000
_cell.length_c   1.000
_cell.angle_alpha   90.00
_cell.angle_beta   90.00
_cell.angle_gamma   90.00
#
_symmetry.space_group_name_H-M   'P 1'
#
loop_
_entity.id
_entity.type
_entity.pdbx_description
1 polymer ?
#
loop_
_entity_poly.entity_id
_entity_poly.type
_entity_poly.pdbx_seq_one_letter_code
_entity_poly.pdbx_strand_id
1 'polypeptide(L)'
;MADIELTTIIGFLVALVVSTIVIYVVTKIFGQEEGIGIALLAAVIGTVIYALAYFLLGNGLLAAAVAGIVWLLTLKGLYKIGWGKALIIAIIIWILAFIIGLFLPTLGGPL
;
A
#
# COMPACT_ATOMS: atom_id res chain seq x y z
N MET A 1 21.97 14.25 -11.60
CA MET A 1 20.51 14.52 -11.53
C MET A 1 19.72 13.37 -12.14
N ALA A 2 20.04 12.90 -13.36
CA ALA A 2 19.36 11.76 -13.98
C ALA A 2 19.45 10.43 -13.17
N ASP A 3 20.58 10.18 -12.49
CA ASP A 3 20.78 8.93 -11.74
C ASP A 3 19.89 8.82 -10.49
N ILE A 4 19.58 9.96 -9.86
CA ILE A 4 18.70 10.03 -8.68
C ILE A 4 17.26 9.75 -9.11
N GLU A 5 16.80 10.36 -10.21
CA GLU A 5 15.43 10.13 -10.71
C GLU A 5 15.22 8.69 -11.17
N LEU A 6 16.20 8.09 -11.86
CA LEU A 6 16.11 6.70 -12.28
C LEU A 6 16.02 5.75 -11.06
N THR A 7 16.82 6.00 -10.03
CA THR A 7 16.79 5.21 -8.79
C THR A 7 15.45 5.35 -8.06
N THR A 8 14.87 6.57 -8.01
CA THR A 8 13.56 6.81 -7.42
C THR A 8 12.44 6.10 -8.19
N ILE A 9 12.45 6.16 -9.52
CA ILE A 9 11.45 5.50 -10.36
C ILE A 9 11.54 3.98 -10.19
N ILE A 10 12.76 3.42 -10.26
CA ILE A 10 12.96 1.97 -10.06
C ILE A 10 12.52 1.56 -8.65
N GLY A 11 12.89 2.32 -7.62
CA GLY A 11 12.48 2.06 -6.24
C GLY A 11 10.95 2.11 -6.06
N PHE A 12 10.28 3.07 -6.70
CA PHE A 12 8.83 3.14 -6.71
C PHE A 12 8.18 1.93 -7.40
N LEU A 13 8.67 1.55 -8.59
CA LEU A 13 8.15 0.39 -9.33
C LEU A 13 8.35 -0.92 -8.55
N VAL A 14 9.51 -1.10 -7.94
CA VAL A 14 9.80 -2.26 -7.08
C VAL A 14 8.85 -2.29 -5.88
N ALA A 15 8.67 -1.15 -5.19
CA ALA A 15 7.74 -1.05 -4.07
C ALA A 15 6.31 -1.37 -4.51
N LEU A 16 5.85 -0.86 -5.66
CA LEU A 16 4.51 -1.10 -6.20
C LEU A 16 4.29 -2.59 -6.51
N VAL A 17 5.25 -3.24 -7.16
CA VAL A 17 5.19 -4.68 -7.47
C VAL A 17 5.12 -5.50 -6.18
N VAL A 18 5.97 -5.18 -5.21
CA VAL A 18 6.01 -5.88 -3.92
C VAL A 18 4.71 -5.69 -3.15
N SER A 19 4.19 -4.47 -3.06
CA SER A 19 2.87 -4.21 -2.43
C SER A 19 1.76 -4.98 -3.13
N THR A 20 1.76 -5.02 -4.46
CA THR A 20 0.78 -5.79 -5.25
C THR A 20 0.83 -7.27 -4.89
N ILE A 21 2.02 -7.87 -4.81
CA ILE A 21 2.21 -9.27 -4.45
C ILE A 21 1.72 -9.53 -3.02
N VAL A 22 2.08 -8.67 -2.06
CA VAL A 22 1.66 -8.80 -0.66
C VAL A 22 0.13 -8.74 -0.55
N ILE A 23 -0.50 -7.73 -1.15
CA ILE A 23 -1.96 -7.59 -1.14
C ILE A 23 -2.62 -8.81 -1.79
N TYR A 24 -2.11 -9.26 -2.94
CA TYR A 24 -2.63 -10.42 -3.64
C TYR A 24 -2.56 -11.68 -2.78
N VAL A 25 -1.40 -12.00 -2.21
CA VAL A 25 -1.20 -13.20 -1.39
C VAL A 25 -2.08 -13.16 -0.15
N VAL A 26 -2.10 -12.05 0.58
CA VAL A 26 -2.92 -11.92 1.81
C VAL A 26 -4.40 -12.06 1.47
N THR A 27 -4.90 -11.34 0.47
CA THR A 27 -6.32 -11.43 0.10
C THR A 27 -6.69 -12.84 -0.37
N LYS A 28 -5.81 -13.52 -1.12
CA LYS A 28 -6.01 -14.92 -1.52
C LYS A 28 -6.12 -15.88 -0.35
N ILE A 29 -5.25 -15.74 0.67
CA ILE A 29 -5.29 -16.55 1.90
C ILE A 29 -6.64 -16.38 2.62
N PHE A 30 -7.24 -15.19 2.56
CA PHE A 30 -8.55 -14.89 3.16
C PHE A 30 -9.75 -15.25 2.25
N GLY A 31 -9.52 -16.05 1.21
CA GLY A 31 -10.54 -16.57 0.30
C GLY A 31 -11.10 -15.53 -0.66
N GLN A 32 -10.33 -14.49 -1.00
CA GLN A 32 -10.70 -13.55 -2.04
C GLN A 32 -10.38 -14.15 -3.42
N GLU A 33 -11.35 -14.09 -4.34
CA GLU A 33 -11.25 -14.72 -5.67
C GLU A 33 -10.71 -13.77 -6.73
N GLU A 34 -10.62 -12.48 -6.41
CA GLU A 34 -10.13 -11.42 -7.26
C GLU A 34 -8.71 -11.70 -7.76
N GLY A 35 -8.47 -11.36 -9.02
CA GLY A 35 -7.16 -11.51 -9.65
C GLY A 35 -6.15 -10.46 -9.18
N ILE A 36 -4.90 -10.64 -9.59
CA ILE A 36 -3.79 -9.71 -9.29
C ILE A 36 -4.06 -8.27 -9.73
N GLY A 37 -4.93 -8.05 -10.73
CA GLY A 37 -5.33 -6.72 -11.18
C GLY A 37 -6.03 -5.89 -10.09
N ILE A 38 -6.85 -6.51 -9.24
CA ILE A 38 -7.48 -5.82 -8.11
C ILE A 38 -6.46 -5.48 -7.02
N ALA A 39 -5.48 -6.37 -6.79
CA ALA A 39 -4.39 -6.11 -5.86
C ALA A 39 -3.49 -4.95 -6.34
N LEU A 40 -3.21 -4.89 -7.64
CA LEU A 40 -2.47 -3.78 -8.26
C LEU A 40 -3.25 -2.48 -8.11
N LEU A 41 -4.56 -2.50 -8.38
CA LEU A 41 -5.43 -1.33 -8.20
C LEU A 41 -5.44 -0.86 -6.75
N ALA A 42 -5.53 -1.78 -5.78
CA ALA A 42 -5.45 -1.47 -4.36
C ALA A 42 -4.09 -0.85 -3.96
N ALA A 43 -2.99 -1.32 -4.54
CA ALA A 43 -1.66 -0.76 -4.32
C ALA A 43 -1.55 0.66 -4.88
N VAL A 44 -1.97 0.88 -6.13
CA VAL A 44 -1.96 2.20 -6.79
C VAL A 44 -2.84 3.19 -6.04
N ILE A 45 -4.06 2.79 -5.67
CA ILE A 45 -4.96 3.65 -4.89
C ILE A 45 -4.34 3.96 -3.53
N GLY A 46 -3.69 2.99 -2.88
CA GLY A 46 -2.94 3.21 -1.64
C GLY A 46 -1.86 4.27 -1.79
N THR A 47 -1.06 4.23 -2.86
CA THR A 47 -0.07 5.27 -3.17
C THR A 47 -0.71 6.63 -3.33
N VAL A 48 -1.81 6.73 -4.09
CA VAL A 48 -2.52 8.00 -4.32
C VAL A 48 -3.09 8.55 -3.02
N ILE A 49 -3.73 7.71 -2.20
CA ILE A 49 -4.27 8.10 -0.89
C ILE A 49 -3.14 8.61 0.02
N TYR A 50 -2.02 7.91 0.08
CA TYR A 50 -0.86 8.32 0.86
C TYR A 50 -0.33 9.68 0.40
N ALA A 51 -0.09 9.85 -0.90
CA ALA A 51 0.41 11.10 -1.46
C ALA A 51 -0.55 12.28 -1.18
N LEU A 52 -1.86 12.08 -1.36
CA LEU A 52 -2.87 13.10 -1.07
C LEU A 52 -2.94 13.43 0.43
N ALA A 53 -2.91 12.43 1.30
CA ALA A 53 -2.95 12.65 2.74
C ALA A 53 -1.74 13.46 3.22
N TYR A 54 -0.54 13.12 2.74
CA TYR A 54 0.69 13.84 3.07
C TYR A 54 0.74 15.24 2.47
N PHE A 55 0.22 15.42 1.25
CA PHE A 55 0.11 16.74 0.62
C PHE A 55 -0.83 17.67 1.40
N LEU A 56 -1.97 17.16 1.88
CA LEU A 56 -3.00 17.97 2.55
C LEU A 56 -2.74 18.19 4.04
N LEU A 57 -2.22 17.18 4.73
CA LEU A 57 -2.10 17.17 6.20
C LEU A 57 -0.63 17.30 6.66
N GLY A 58 0.31 17.35 5.73
CA GLY A 58 1.75 17.37 6.00
C GLY A 58 2.29 16.02 6.48
N ASN A 59 3.53 16.05 6.95
CA ASN A 59 4.19 14.88 7.54
C ASN A 59 3.75 14.70 8.99
N GLY A 60 3.04 13.61 9.30
CA GLY A 60 2.69 13.30 10.69
C GLY A 60 1.78 12.09 10.86
N LEU A 61 1.59 11.69 12.13
CA LEU A 61 0.73 10.56 12.50
C LEU A 61 -0.72 10.75 12.01
N LEU A 62 -1.20 11.99 11.94
CA LEU A 62 -2.54 12.29 11.44
C LEU A 62 -2.70 11.92 9.96
N ALA A 63 -1.74 12.29 9.12
CA ALA A 63 -1.74 11.94 7.70
C ALA A 63 -1.72 10.42 7.49
N ALA A 64 -0.88 9.71 8.25
CA ALA A 64 -0.80 8.25 8.21
C ALA A 64 -2.11 7.57 8.66
N ALA A 65 -2.73 8.06 9.74
CA ALA A 65 -4.00 7.53 10.25
C ALA A 65 -5.14 7.73 9.23
N VAL A 66 -5.27 8.93 8.66
CA VAL A 66 -6.28 9.24 7.64
C VAL A 66 -6.06 8.40 6.39
N ALA A 67 -4.82 8.33 5.89
CA ALA A 67 -4.47 7.50 4.74
C ALA A 67 -4.84 6.03 4.98
N GLY A 68 -4.50 5.50 6.16
CA GLY A 68 -4.80 4.12 6.53
C GLY A 68 -6.29 3.81 6.57
N ILE A 69 -7.10 4.72 7.12
CA ILE A 69 -8.57 4.56 7.16
C ILE A 69 -9.16 4.59 5.75
N VAL A 70 -8.77 5.56 4.92
CA VAL A 70 -9.29 5.68 3.54
C VAL A 70 -8.87 4.48 2.70
N TRP A 71 -7.66 3.96 2.90
CA TRP A 71 -7.21 2.75 2.21
C TRP A 71 -7.95 1.49 2.68
N LEU A 72 -8.31 1.39 3.96
CA LEU A 72 -9.17 0.32 4.46
C LEU A 72 -10.55 0.34 3.79
N LEU A 73 -11.14 1.53 3.58
CA LEU A 73 -12.39 1.68 2.83
C LEU A 73 -12.23 1.21 1.38
N THR A 74 -11.07 1.48 0.78
CA THR A 74 -10.72 1.03 -0.57
C THR A 74 -10.67 -0.50 -0.63
N LEU A 75 -9.94 -1.15 0.28
CA LEU A 75 -9.88 -2.62 0.35
C LEU A 75 -11.27 -3.23 0.51
N LYS A 76 -12.08 -2.67 1.43
CA LYS A 76 -13.46 -3.09 1.64
C LYS A 76 -14.29 -3.00 0.36
N GLY A 77 -14.16 -1.90 -0.38
CA GLY A 77 -14.90 -1.65 -1.61
C GLY A 77 -14.47 -2.56 -2.77
N LEU A 78 -13.16 -2.68 -2.99
CA LEU A 78 -12.59 -3.47 -4.09
C LEU A 78 -12.87 -4.96 -3.96
N TYR A 79 -12.75 -5.50 -2.75
CA TYR A 79 -12.95 -6.93 -2.47
C TYR A 79 -14.35 -7.27 -1.96
N LYS A 80 -15.24 -6.27 -1.84
CA LYS A 80 -16.64 -6.43 -1.38
C LYS A 80 -16.77 -7.22 -0.06
N ILE A 81 -15.81 -7.04 0.85
CA ILE A 81 -15.74 -7.76 2.12
C ILE A 81 -16.39 -7.01 3.29
N GLY A 82 -16.72 -7.73 4.36
CA GLY A 82 -17.17 -7.14 5.62
C GLY A 82 -16.06 -6.41 6.36
N TRP A 83 -16.42 -5.46 7.23
CA TRP A 83 -15.49 -4.61 7.99
C TRP A 83 -14.45 -5.40 8.79
N GLY A 84 -14.87 -6.46 9.49
CA GLY A 84 -13.95 -7.29 10.29
C GLY A 84 -12.88 -7.96 9.43
N LYS A 85 -13.29 -8.57 8.30
CA LYS A 85 -12.35 -9.19 7.36
C LYS A 85 -11.42 -8.14 6.72
N ALA A 86 -11.95 -6.97 6.34
CA ALA A 86 -11.15 -5.88 5.78
C ALA A 86 -10.07 -5.38 6.75
N LEU A 87 -10.43 -5.18 8.02
CA LEU A 87 -9.50 -4.72 9.04
C LEU A 87 -8.37 -5.72 9.28
N ILE A 88 -8.69 -7.02 9.39
CA ILE A 88 -7.69 -8.07 9.59
C ILE A 88 -6.73 -8.13 8.40
N ILE A 89 -7.26 -8.13 7.17
CA ILE A 89 -6.44 -8.12 5.94
C ILE A 89 -5.53 -6.89 5.91
N ALA A 90 -6.07 -5.69 6.21
CA ALA A 90 -5.30 -4.45 6.21
C ALA A 90 -4.14 -4.48 7.22
N ILE A 91 -4.40 -4.94 8.45
CA ILE A 91 -3.37 -5.08 9.49
C ILE A 91 -2.26 -6.03 9.04
N ILE A 92 -2.61 -7.19 8.48
CA ILE A 92 -1.63 -8.17 8.00
C ILE A 92 -0.79 -7.58 6.86
N ILE A 93 -1.42 -6.89 5.90
CA ILE A 93 -0.69 -6.24 4.81
C ILE A 93 0.26 -5.18 5.35
N TRP A 94 -0.15 -4.35 6.32
CA TRP A 94 0.74 -3.35 6.91
C TRP A 94 1.93 -3.97 7.64
N ILE A 95 1.70 -5.04 8.41
CA ILE A 95 2.79 -5.75 9.09
C ILE A 95 3.76 -6.33 8.07
N LEU A 96 3.27 -7.02 7.04
CA LEU A 96 4.12 -7.61 6.01
C LEU A 96 4.84 -6.54 5.19
N ALA A 97 4.16 -5.46 4.81
CA ALA A 97 4.76 -4.34 4.08
C ALA A 97 5.85 -3.66 4.92
N PHE A 98 5.62 -3.48 6.23
CA PHE A 98 6.62 -2.96 7.15
C PHE A 98 7.85 -3.86 7.22
N ILE A 99 7.66 -5.17 7.43
CA ILE A 99 8.76 -6.15 7.51
C ILE A 99 9.55 -6.17 6.20
N ILE A 100 8.87 -6.23 5.06
CA ILE A 100 9.52 -6.27 3.74
C ILE A 100 10.25 -4.96 3.45
N GLY A 101 9.70 -3.82 3.87
CA GLY A 101 10.33 -2.50 3.79
C GLY A 101 11.60 -2.36 4.62
N LEU A 102 11.87 -3.25 5.59
CA LEU A 102 13.15 -3.28 6.30
C LEU A 102 14.29 -3.84 5.44
N PHE A 103 13.98 -4.68 4.45
CA PHE A 103 14.96 -5.35 3.60
C PHE A 103 15.07 -4.73 2.21
N LEU A 104 14.00 -4.12 1.73
CA LEU A 104 14.00 -3.41 0.46
C LEU A 104 14.41 -1.96 0.69
N PRO A 105 15.25 -1.38 -0.16
CA PRO A 105 15.43 0.07 -0.24
C PRO A 105 14.16 0.68 -0.89
N THR A 106 13.00 0.48 -0.26
CA THR A 106 11.75 1.16 -0.62
C THR A 106 11.86 2.60 -0.17
N LEU A 107 11.49 3.51 -1.06
CA LEU A 107 11.41 4.97 -0.88
C LEU A 107 11.75 5.47 0.53
N GLY A 108 13.04 5.44 0.86
CA GLY A 108 13.59 6.45 1.73
C GLY A 108 13.49 7.72 0.92
N GLY A 109 12.43 8.50 1.16
CA GLY A 109 12.40 9.88 0.67
C GLY A 109 13.70 10.57 1.08
N PRO A 110 14.16 11.61 0.34
CA PRO A 110 15.31 12.36 0.79
C PRO A 110 15.03 12.85 2.22
N LEU A 111 15.88 12.42 3.16
CA LEU A 111 15.92 12.97 4.51
C LEU A 111 16.37 14.43 4.43
#